data_AF-A0A958P454-F1
#
_entry.id   AF-A0A958P454-F1
#
_cell.length_a   1.000
_cell.length_b   1.000
_cell.length_c   1.000
_cell.angle_alpha   90.00
_cell.angle_beta   90.00
_cell.angle_gamma   90.00
#
_symmetry.space_group_name_H-M   'P 1'
#
loop_
_entity.id
_entity.type
_entity.pdbx_description
1 polymer ?
#
loop_
_entity_poly.entity_id
_entity_poly.type
_entity_poly.pdbx_seq_one_letter_code
_entity_poly.pdbx_strand_id
1 'polypeptide(L)' 'MNTVLLGMFGTQEVIIIAIVLILLFGAKKIPQLMRGMGSGIKEFKDGMKEGEQSADNKEQDKIK' A
#
# COMPACT_ATOMS: atom_id res chain seq x y z
N MET A 1 5.75 -22.79 -28.11
CA MET A 1 5.02 -21.57 -28.51
C MET A 1 3.57 -21.68 -28.04
N ASN A 2 3.27 -21.44 -26.75
CA ASN A 2 1.88 -21.30 -26.28
C ASN A 2 1.73 -20.58 -24.92
N THR A 3 2.81 -20.02 -24.37
CA THR A 3 2.76 -19.14 -23.18
C THR A 3 2.12 -17.79 -23.50
N VAL A 4 2.19 -17.38 -24.77
CA VAL A 4 1.60 -16.14 -25.29
C VAL A 4 0.07 -16.17 -25.17
N LEU A 5 -0.59 -17.29 -25.48
CA LEU A 5 -2.05 -17.37 -25.48
C LEU A 5 -2.67 -17.33 -24.07
N LEU A 6 -2.11 -18.05 -23.08
CA LEU A 6 -2.61 -18.02 -21.69
C LEU A 6 -2.14 -16.78 -20.91
N GLY A 7 -0.95 -16.25 -21.22
CA GLY A 7 -0.43 -15.03 -20.60
C GLY A 7 -1.09 -13.74 -21.10
N MET A 8 -1.58 -13.73 -22.35
CA MET A 8 -2.23 -12.56 -22.95
C MET A 8 -3.63 -12.32 -22.38
N PHE A 9 -4.44 -13.34 -22.10
CA PHE A 9 -5.81 -13.09 -21.63
C PHE A 9 -5.86 -12.32 -20.30
N GLY A 10 -5.04 -12.66 -19.30
CA GLY A 10 -5.02 -11.89 -18.05
C GLY A 10 -4.18 -10.61 -18.11
N THR A 11 -2.95 -10.71 -18.63
CA THR A 11 -1.98 -9.61 -18.51
C THR A 11 -2.27 -8.47 -19.48
N GLN A 12 -2.77 -8.76 -20.68
CA GLN A 12 -3.05 -7.75 -21.69
C GLN A 12 -4.27 -6.90 -21.31
N GLU A 13 -5.32 -7.53 -20.77
CA GLU A 13 -6.50 -6.83 -20.25
C GLU A 13 -6.13 -5.87 -19.11
N VAL A 14 -5.32 -6.34 -18.16
CA VAL A 14 -4.81 -5.50 -17.05
C VAL A 14 -3.97 -4.34 -17.57
N ILE A 15 -3.11 -4.55 -18.56
CA ILE A 15 -2.31 -3.48 -19.18
C ILE A 15 -3.22 -2.45 -19.86
N ILE A 16 -4.24 -2.89 -20.61
CA ILE A 16 -5.18 -1.98 -21.28
C ILE A 16 -5.93 -1.14 -20.25
N ILE A 17 -6.43 -1.75 -19.18
CA ILE A 17 -7.11 -1.04 -18.09
C ILE A 17 -6.15 -0.04 -17.43
N ALA A 18 -4.91 -0.44 -17.15
CA ALA A 18 -3.90 0.45 -16.58
C ALA A 18 -3.61 1.66 -17.48
N ILE A 19 -3.53 1.47 -18.80
CA ILE A 19 -3.36 2.56 -19.76
C ILE A 19 -4.56 3.50 -19.73
N VAL A 20 -5.79 2.98 -19.72
CA VAL A 20 -7.01 3.81 -19.63
C VAL A 20 -7.02 4.62 -18.34
N LEU A 21 -6.69 4.01 -17.20
CA LEU A 21 -6.58 4.72 -15.92
C LEU A 21 -5.50 5.81 -15.96
N ILE A 22 -4.36 5.55 -16.61
CA ILE A 22 -3.29 6.53 -16.79
C ILE A 22 -3.75 7.68 -17.71
N LEU A 23 -4.57 7.43 -18.73
CA LEU A 23 -5.10 8.49 -19.60
C LEU A 23 -6.14 9.34 -18.86
N LEU A 24 -7.01 8.73 -18.05
CA LEU A 24 -8.05 9.43 -17.30
C LEU A 24 -7.50 10.24 -16.12
N PHE A 25 -6.61 9.64 -15.34
CA PHE A 25 -6.08 10.24 -14.11
C PHE A 25 -4.70 10.91 -14.32
N GLY A 26 -3.98 10.54 -15.37
CA GLY A 26 -2.59 10.97 -15.60
C GLY A 26 -1.59 10.07 -14.86
N ALA A 27 -0.45 9.79 -15.49
CA ALA A 27 0.62 8.95 -14.93
C ALA A 27 1.18 9.45 -13.58
N LYS A 28 1.02 10.75 -13.29
CA LYS A 28 1.52 11.37 -12.05
C LYS A 28 0.57 11.22 -10.85
N LYS A 29 -0.74 11.00 -11.06
CA LYS A 29 -1.71 10.91 -9.95
C LYS A 29 -1.61 9.59 -9.19
N ILE A 30 -1.40 8.46 -9.88
CA ILE A 30 -1.30 7.15 -9.22
C ILE A 30 -0.14 7.12 -8.20
N PRO A 31 1.10 7.52 -8.53
CA PRO A 31 2.19 7.56 -7.57
C PRO A 31 1.97 8.59 -6.46
N GLN A 32 1.36 9.74 -6.77
CA GLN A 32 1.08 10.78 -5.79
C GLN A 32 0.07 10.31 -4.73
N LEU A 33 -0.99 9.61 -5.15
CA LEU A 33 -1.98 9.00 -4.25
C LEU A 33 -1.36 7.86 -3.43
N MET A 34 -0.58 6.98 -4.05
CA MET A 34 0.13 5.91 -3.34
C MET A 34 1.09 6.45 -2.29
N ARG A 35 1.81 7.54 -2.59
CA ARG A 35 2.76 8.15 -1.65
C ARG A 35 2.04 8.78 -0.47
N GLY A 36 0.93 9.50 -0.70
CA GLY A 36 0.10 10.06 0.37
C GLY A 36 -0.52 8.98 1.26
N MET A 37 -1.10 7.94 0.64
CA MET A 37 -1.70 6.81 1.37
C MET A 37 -0.64 6.00 2.13
N GLY A 38 0.53 5.77 1.53
CA GLY A 38 1.64 5.04 2.15
C GLY A 38 2.20 5.75 3.38
N SER A 39 2.35 7.07 3.33
CA SER A 39 2.76 7.86 4.50
C SER A 39 1.73 7.76 5.63
N GLY A 40 0.43 7.89 5.32
CA GLY A 40 -0.63 7.77 6.33
C GLY A 40 -0.69 6.39 6.99
N ILE A 41 -0.54 5.31 6.21
CA ILE A 41 -0.47 3.93 6.76
C ILE A 41 0.78 3.75 7.64
N LYS A 42 1.91 4.34 7.24
CA LYS A 42 3.15 4.28 8.02
C LYS A 42 3.00 5.01 9.36
N GLU A 43 2.52 6.25 9.35
CA GLU A 43 2.27 7.04 10.56
C GLU A 43 1.27 6.35 11.49
N PHE A 44 0.21 5.78 10.92
CA PHE A 44 -0.78 5.00 11.69
C PHE A 44 -0.13 3.79 12.38
N LYS A 45 0.70 3.03 11.65
CA LYS A 45 1.40 1.87 12.21
C LYS A 45 2.45 2.24 13.26
N ASP A 46 3.16 3.34 13.05
CA ASP A 46 4.17 3.85 13.99
C ASP A 46 3.49 4.31 15.29
N GLY A 47 2.37 5.06 15.21
CA GLY A 47 1.59 5.49 16.38
C GLY A 47 0.93 4.33 17.15
N MET A 48 0.46 3.28 16.47
CA MET A 48 -0.06 2.09 17.15
C MET A 48 1.01 1.39 17.99
N LYS A 49 2.22 1.23 17.46
CA LYS A 49 3.34 0.59 18.16
C LYS A 49 3.79 1.40 19.38
N GLU A 50 3.86 2.71 19.27
CA GLU A 50 4.18 3.59 20.41
C GLU A 50 3.12 3.49 21.51
N GLY A 51 1.84 3.37 21.14
CA GLY A 51 0.75 3.13 22.07
C GLY A 51 0.84 1.78 22.80
N GLU A 52 1.15 0.70 22.07
CA GLU A 52 1.35 -0.63 22.66
C GLU A 52 2.58 -0.67 23.58
N GLN A 53 3.70 -0.08 23.17
CA GLN A 53 4.94 -0.05 23.95
C GLN A 53 4.83 0.83 25.20
N SER A 54 3.99 1.87 25.16
CA SER A 54 3.66 2.71 26.33
C SER A 54 2.71 2.02 27.32
N ALA A 55 1.92 1.04 26.87
CA ALA A 55 1.09 0.23 27.75
C ALA A 55 1.91 -0.84 28.48
N ASP A 56 2.89 -1.46 27.80
CA ASP A 56 3.78 -2.49 28.38
C ASP A 56 4.75 -1.93 29.43
N ASN A 57 5.28 -0.71 29.23
CA ASN A 57 6.18 -0.06 30.20
C ASN A 57 5.49 0.43 31.48
N LYS A 58 4.16 0.66 31.48
CA LYS A 58 3.43 1.10 32.70
C LYS A 58 3.14 -0.04 33.67
N GLU A 59 3.18 -1.30 33.22
CA GLU A 59 2.92 -2.47 34.07
C GLU A 59 4.13 -2.82 34.95
N GLN A 60 5.36 -2.55 34.48
CA GLN A 60 6.59 -2.94 35.20
C GLN A 60 7.00 -2.00 36.35
N ASP A 61 6.45 -0.78 36.41
CA ASP A 61 6.72 0.19 37.50
C ASP A 61 5.76 0.03 38.70
N LYS A 62 4.75 -0.86 38.63
CA LYS A 62 3.84 -1.14 39.76
C LYS A 62 4.16 -2.41 40.56
N ILE A 63 5.17 -3.19 40.15
CA ILE A 63 5.52 -4.49 40.79
C ILE A 63 6.85 -4.41 41.56
N LYS A 64 7.57 -3.27 41.52
CA LYS A 64 8.75 -3.02 42.37
C LYS A 64 8.41 -2.26 43.64
#